data_AF-A0A260R5I8-F1
#
_entry.id   AF-A0A260R5I8-F1
#
_cell.length_a   1.000
_cell.length_b   1.000
_cell.length_c   1.000
_cell.angle_alpha   90.00
_cell.angle_beta   90.00
_cell.angle_gamma   90.00
#
_symmetry.space_group_name_H-M   'P 1'
#
loop_
_entity.id
_entity.type
_entity.pdbx_description
1 polymer ?
#
loop_
_entity_poly.entity_id
_entity_poly.type
_entity_poly.pdbx_seq_one_letter_code
_entity_poly.pdbx_strand_id
1 'polypeptide(L)'
;MGELLDQALERGCYLLEPSGKVHGLLYRPFIEWVEEQFGFACQLVERTPIRQSVRHVRPGQVMIASVSPEIRDPATMASHRGGHLVLIYAVEEKVVRFHNPSGYSYSSDSVSLPIGKFEQFHAQRGIVITRTP
;
A
#
# COMPACT_ATOMS: atom_id res chain seq x y z
N MET A 1 -17.11 6.85 -5.82
CA MET A 1 -16.30 6.07 -4.84
C MET A 1 -16.88 4.69 -4.58
N GLY A 2 -18.21 4.51 -4.50
CA GLY A 2 -18.85 3.18 -4.38
C GLY A 2 -18.56 2.24 -5.56
N GLU A 3 -18.59 2.75 -6.79
CA GLU A 3 -18.42 1.92 -8.00
C GLU A 3 -17.12 1.10 -8.05
N LEU A 4 -15.98 1.69 -7.68
CA LEU A 4 -14.70 0.95 -7.63
C LEU A 4 -14.66 -0.07 -6.49
N LEU A 5 -15.37 0.19 -5.39
CA LEU A 5 -15.49 -0.77 -4.29
C LEU A 5 -16.35 -1.96 -4.72
N ASP A 6 -17.48 -1.71 -5.37
CA ASP A 6 -18.38 -2.76 -5.87
C ASP A 6 -17.65 -3.67 -6.87
N GLN A 7 -16.94 -3.09 -7.83
CA GLN A 7 -16.11 -3.85 -8.78
C GLN A 7 -15.02 -4.66 -8.07
N ALA A 8 -14.35 -4.08 -7.07
CA ALA A 8 -13.34 -4.81 -6.31
C ALA A 8 -13.93 -6.00 -5.54
N LEU A 9 -15.15 -5.87 -5.00
CA LEU A 9 -15.88 -6.96 -4.34
C LEU A 9 -16.26 -8.06 -5.34
N GLU A 10 -16.81 -7.69 -6.51
CA GLU A 10 -17.16 -8.63 -7.58
C GLU A 10 -15.93 -9.41 -8.07
N ARG A 11 -14.77 -8.76 -8.12
CA ARG A 11 -13.49 -9.35 -8.50
C ARG A 11 -12.80 -10.12 -7.37
N GLY A 12 -13.44 -10.24 -6.19
CA GLY A 12 -12.90 -11.01 -5.08
C GLY A 12 -11.68 -10.38 -4.41
N CYS A 13 -11.50 -9.05 -4.54
CA CYS A 13 -10.40 -8.34 -3.88
C CYS A 13 -10.55 -8.30 -2.36
N TYR A 14 -11.75 -8.58 -1.83
CA TYR A 14 -12.02 -8.63 -0.40
C TYR A 14 -12.85 -9.85 -0.06
N LEU A 15 -12.56 -10.46 1.09
CA LEU A 15 -13.39 -11.50 1.67
C LEU A 15 -14.22 -10.91 2.81
N LEU A 16 -15.54 -10.95 2.64
CA LEU A 16 -16.53 -10.61 3.65
C LEU A 16 -16.85 -11.86 4.45
N GLU A 17 -16.53 -11.85 5.74
CA GLU A 17 -17.05 -12.87 6.67
C GLU A 17 -18.57 -12.69 6.84
N PRO A 18 -19.32 -13.76 7.18
CA PRO A 18 -20.73 -13.65 7.58
C PRO A 18 -20.96 -12.71 8.77
N SER A 19 -19.93 -12.46 9.58
CA SER A 19 -19.92 -11.51 10.69
C SER A 19 -19.89 -10.03 10.26
N GLY A 20 -19.69 -9.76 8.96
CA GLY A 20 -19.47 -8.42 8.40
C GLY A 20 -18.01 -7.96 8.44
N LYS A 21 -17.09 -8.79 8.95
CA LYS A 21 -15.66 -8.48 9.00
C LYS A 21 -14.99 -8.65 7.63
N VAL A 22 -14.12 -7.72 7.27
CA VAL A 22 -13.31 -7.78 6.04
C VAL A 22 -11.87 -8.16 6.38
N HIS A 23 -11.30 -9.15 5.68
CA HIS A 23 -9.94 -9.65 5.94
C HIS A 23 -8.79 -8.77 5.40
N GLY A 24 -9.13 -7.61 4.84
CA GLY A 24 -8.20 -6.75 4.11
C GLY A 24 -8.10 -7.12 2.62
N LEU A 25 -7.36 -6.32 1.87
CA LEU A 25 -7.20 -6.49 0.42
C LEU A 25 -6.43 -7.77 0.10
N LEU A 26 -7.02 -8.64 -0.72
CA LEU A 26 -6.36 -9.80 -1.31
C LEU A 26 -5.54 -9.35 -2.51
N TYR A 27 -4.21 -9.53 -2.44
CA TYR A 27 -3.31 -8.94 -3.42
C TYR A 27 -3.41 -9.55 -4.81
N ARG A 28 -3.59 -10.88 -4.92
CA ARG A 28 -3.66 -11.53 -6.22
C ARG A 28 -4.90 -11.13 -7.04
N PRO A 29 -6.14 -11.21 -6.50
CA PRO A 29 -7.32 -10.75 -7.24
C PRO A 29 -7.25 -9.25 -7.57
N PHE A 30 -6.69 -8.44 -6.67
CA PHE A 30 -6.49 -7.02 -6.92
C PHE A 30 -5.51 -6.77 -8.06
N ILE A 31 -4.38 -7.49 -8.10
CA ILE A 31 -3.40 -7.40 -9.19
C ILE A 31 -4.08 -7.75 -10.52
N GLU A 32 -4.74 -8.90 -10.60
CA GLU A 32 -5.43 -9.36 -11.81
C GLU A 32 -6.46 -8.32 -12.29
N TRP A 33 -7.30 -7.81 -11.38
CA TRP A 33 -8.27 -6.77 -11.70
C TRP A 33 -7.63 -5.50 -12.23
N VAL A 34 -6.57 -5.01 -11.57
CA VAL A 34 -5.92 -3.75 -11.94
C VAL A 34 -5.21 -3.85 -13.28
N GLU A 35 -4.55 -4.98 -13.55
CA GLU A 35 -3.91 -5.23 -14.85
C GLU A 35 -4.94 -5.33 -15.98
N GLU A 36 -6.04 -6.07 -15.77
CA GLU A 36 -7.08 -6.25 -16.78
C GLU A 36 -7.88 -4.97 -17.08
N GLN A 37 -8.29 -4.22 -16.06
CA GLN A 37 -9.20 -3.08 -16.24
C GLN A 37 -8.48 -1.78 -16.60
N PHE A 38 -7.29 -1.55 -16.03
CA PHE A 38 -6.58 -0.28 -16.19
C PHE A 38 -5.31 -0.40 -17.03
N GLY A 39 -4.95 -1.61 -17.46
CA GLY A 39 -3.79 -1.85 -18.30
C GLY A 39 -2.45 -1.61 -17.61
N PHE A 40 -2.40 -1.48 -16.28
CA PHE A 40 -1.15 -1.36 -15.54
C PHE A 40 -0.40 -2.69 -15.49
N ALA A 41 0.90 -2.66 -15.20
CA ALA A 41 1.67 -3.84 -14.84
C ALA A 41 1.90 -3.87 -13.33
N CYS A 42 1.61 -4.99 -12.70
CA CYS A 42 1.67 -5.13 -11.25
C CYS A 42 2.67 -6.22 -10.84
N GLN A 43 3.41 -5.97 -9.77
CA GLN A 43 4.34 -6.95 -9.20
C GLN A 43 4.10 -7.10 -7.71
N LEU A 44 3.78 -8.33 -7.30
CA LEU A 44 3.71 -8.70 -5.89
C LEU A 44 5.12 -8.71 -5.27
N VAL A 45 5.28 -8.00 -4.16
CA VAL A 45 6.50 -8.01 -3.34
C VAL A 45 6.16 -8.62 -1.99
N GLU A 46 6.86 -9.69 -1.62
CA GLU A 46 6.66 -10.40 -0.36
C GLU A 46 7.98 -10.67 0.34
N ARG A 47 7.94 -10.74 1.69
CA ARG A 47 9.09 -11.04 2.56
C ARG A 47 10.32 -10.19 2.25
N THR A 48 10.10 -8.94 1.83
CA THR A 48 11.16 -8.04 1.36
C THR A 48 11.20 -6.78 2.24
N PRO A 49 12.37 -6.44 2.83
CA PRO A 49 12.51 -5.21 3.61
C PRO A 49 12.29 -3.95 2.78
N ILE A 50 11.78 -2.88 3.40
CA ILE A 50 11.43 -1.65 2.67
C ILE A 50 12.64 -1.05 1.95
N ARG A 51 13.84 -1.15 2.52
CA ARG A 51 15.11 -0.69 1.91
C ARG A 51 15.42 -1.33 0.57
N GLN A 52 14.88 -2.53 0.32
CA GLN A 52 14.98 -3.22 -0.95
C GLN A 52 13.75 -2.91 -1.82
N SER A 53 12.54 -2.97 -1.25
CA SER A 53 11.28 -2.73 -1.97
C SER A 53 11.21 -1.36 -2.64
N VAL A 54 11.69 -0.29 -1.98
CA VAL A 54 11.62 1.08 -2.53
C VAL A 54 12.48 1.29 -3.78
N ARG A 55 13.42 0.38 -4.08
CA ARG A 55 14.23 0.45 -5.31
C ARG A 55 13.40 0.21 -6.59
N HIS A 56 12.19 -0.33 -6.42
CA HIS A 56 11.19 -0.49 -7.47
C HIS A 56 10.34 0.77 -7.70
N VAL A 57 10.44 1.79 -6.84
CA VAL A 57 9.73 3.06 -7.01
C VAL A 57 10.62 4.01 -7.81
N ARG A 58 10.32 4.18 -9.10
CA ARG A 58 11.01 5.03 -10.07
C ARG A 58 9.96 5.89 -10.81
N PRO A 59 10.35 6.87 -11.64
CA PRO A 59 9.39 7.60 -12.46
C PRO A 59 8.46 6.64 -13.24
N GLY A 60 7.14 6.82 -13.08
CA GLY A 60 6.12 5.93 -13.67
C GLY A 60 5.75 4.71 -12.82
N GLN A 61 6.33 4.55 -11.63
CA GLN A 61 6.06 3.44 -10.72
C GLN A 61 5.68 3.93 -9.33
N VAL A 62 4.73 3.24 -8.71
CA VAL A 62 4.29 3.47 -7.33
C VAL A 62 4.23 2.15 -6.57
N MET A 63 4.21 2.18 -5.25
CA MET A 63 4.07 0.98 -4.42
C MET A 63 2.93 1.13 -3.42
N ILE A 64 1.94 0.24 -3.48
CA ILE A 64 1.02 0.01 -2.37
C ILE A 64 1.75 -0.82 -1.33
N ALA A 65 2.12 -0.23 -0.20
CA ALA A 65 2.85 -0.91 0.86
C ALA A 65 1.91 -1.30 2.01
N SER A 66 2.06 -2.53 2.52
CA SER A 66 1.40 -2.91 3.77
C SER A 66 2.18 -2.38 4.96
N VAL A 67 1.46 -1.67 5.82
CA VAL A 67 2.01 -1.07 7.04
C VAL A 67 1.06 -1.32 8.20
N SER A 68 1.54 -1.11 9.42
CA SER A 68 0.67 -1.08 10.59
C SER A 68 -0.09 0.26 10.69
N PRO A 69 -1.29 0.29 11.30
CA PRO A 69 -2.10 1.50 11.41
C PRO A 69 -1.44 2.62 12.24
N GLU A 70 -0.51 2.28 13.12
CA GLU A 70 0.24 3.24 13.95
C GLU A 70 1.10 4.21 13.13
N ILE A 71 1.34 3.94 11.83
CA ILE A 71 2.04 4.89 10.95
C ILE A 71 1.34 6.26 10.87
N ARG A 72 0.06 6.35 11.27
CA ARG A 72 -0.68 7.62 11.41
C ARG A 72 -0.05 8.56 12.42
N ASP A 73 0.59 8.01 13.45
CA ASP A 73 1.41 8.73 14.42
C ASP A 73 2.79 8.07 14.49
N PRO A 74 3.76 8.57 13.71
CA PRO A 74 5.11 8.00 13.70
C PRO A 74 5.80 8.00 15.07
N ALA A 75 5.36 8.77 16.06
CA ALA A 75 5.93 8.68 17.41
C ALA A 75 5.56 7.38 18.13
N THR A 76 4.46 6.75 17.74
CA THR A 76 3.94 5.50 18.34
C THR A 76 4.74 4.28 17.84
N MET A 77 4.93 3.29 18.73
CA MET A 77 5.52 2.00 18.37
C MET A 77 4.49 1.10 17.67
N ALA A 78 4.88 0.46 16.57
CA ALA A 78 4.04 -0.52 15.90
C ALA A 78 3.77 -1.72 16.82
N SER A 79 2.50 -2.03 17.07
CA SER A 79 2.09 -3.17 17.90
C SER A 79 1.96 -4.48 17.11
N HIS A 80 1.73 -4.38 15.80
CA HIS A 80 1.55 -5.50 14.88
C HIS A 80 2.06 -5.16 13.47
N ARG A 81 2.15 -6.16 12.58
CA ARG A 81 2.58 -5.98 11.18
C ARG A 81 1.40 -6.00 10.22
N GLY A 82 1.23 -4.93 9.45
CA GLY A 82 0.18 -4.83 8.43
C GLY A 82 -1.17 -4.39 9.03
N GLY A 83 -2.24 -4.57 8.26
CA GLY A 83 -3.59 -4.10 8.65
C GLY A 83 -3.92 -2.71 8.11
N HIS A 84 -2.96 -2.04 7.47
CA HIS A 84 -3.16 -0.78 6.76
C HIS A 84 -2.39 -0.76 5.43
N LEU A 85 -2.84 0.07 4.48
CA LEU A 85 -2.21 0.27 3.18
C LEU A 85 -1.91 1.75 2.94
N VAL A 86 -0.72 2.02 2.41
CA VAL A 86 -0.27 3.35 1.99
C VAL A 86 0.28 3.29 0.58
N LEU A 87 0.22 4.41 -0.15
CA LEU A 87 0.73 4.51 -1.52
C LEU A 87 2.04 5.30 -1.54
N ILE A 88 3.17 4.61 -1.66
CA ILE A 88 4.49 5.21 -1.85
C ILE A 88 4.61 5.67 -3.31
N TYR A 89 4.88 6.95 -3.51
CA TYR A 89 4.98 7.54 -4.86
C TYR A 89 6.36 8.14 -5.16
N ALA A 90 7.21 8.37 -4.15
CA ALA A 90 8.57 8.86 -4.36
C ALA A 90 9.51 8.44 -3.23
N VAL A 91 10.79 8.23 -3.57
CA VAL A 91 11.87 7.94 -2.62
C VAL A 91 13.08 8.80 -2.99
N GLU A 92 13.44 9.73 -2.10
CA GLU A 92 14.52 10.71 -2.30
C GLU A 92 15.35 10.80 -1.02
N GLU A 93 16.69 10.84 -1.10
CA GLU A 93 17.56 11.08 0.07
C GLU A 93 17.29 10.20 1.31
N LYS A 94 16.88 8.93 1.09
CA LYS A 94 16.45 7.99 2.14
C LYS A 94 15.16 8.39 2.88
N VAL A 95 14.32 9.21 2.26
CA VAL A 95 12.98 9.58 2.68
C VAL A 95 11.96 8.94 1.74
N VAL A 96 10.95 8.31 2.30
CA VAL A 96 9.80 7.76 1.59
C VAL A 96 8.69 8.80 1.64
N ARG A 97 8.13 9.16 0.48
CA ARG A 97 6.92 9.97 0.36
C ARG A 97 5.75 9.10 -0.04
N PHE A 98 4.64 9.25 0.67
CA PHE A 98 3.47 8.41 0.48
C PHE A 98 2.16 9.11 0.80
N HIS A 99 1.08 8.67 0.16
CA HIS A 99 -0.28 8.98 0.55
C HIS A 99 -0.72 8.01 1.66
N ASN A 100 -1.28 8.55 2.73
CA ASN A 100 -1.90 7.80 3.82
C ASN A 100 -3.40 8.10 3.84
N PRO A 101 -4.26 7.30 3.19
CA PRO A 101 -5.69 7.59 3.05
C PRO A 101 -6.46 7.58 4.38
N SER A 102 -5.82 7.15 5.47
CA SER A 102 -6.41 7.11 6.82
C SER A 102 -5.73 8.06 7.81
N GLY A 103 -4.89 8.98 7.32
CA GLY A 103 -4.27 9.99 8.17
C GLY A 103 -5.32 10.93 8.78
N TYR A 104 -5.02 11.46 9.97
CA TYR A 104 -5.94 12.33 10.71
C TYR A 104 -5.86 13.82 10.32
N SER A 105 -5.02 14.20 9.36
CA SER A 105 -4.72 15.60 9.01
C SER A 105 -4.86 15.91 7.52
N TYR A 106 -4.91 17.20 7.17
CA TYR A 106 -4.85 17.70 5.78
C TYR A 106 -3.58 17.29 5.03
N SER A 107 -2.56 16.74 5.70
CA SER A 107 -1.33 16.23 5.08
C SER A 107 -1.37 14.73 4.76
N SER A 108 -2.53 14.08 4.92
CA SER A 108 -2.76 12.67 4.55
C SER A 108 -2.43 12.38 3.08
N ASP A 109 -2.56 13.40 2.25
CA ASP A 109 -2.24 13.35 0.82
C ASP A 109 -0.75 13.47 0.52
N SER A 110 0.13 13.71 1.50
CA SER A 110 1.58 13.69 1.26
C SER A 110 2.35 13.66 2.57
N VAL A 111 2.64 12.45 3.06
CA VAL A 111 3.46 12.21 4.25
C VAL A 111 4.88 11.85 3.83
N SER A 112 5.89 12.34 4.56
CA SER A 112 7.30 12.02 4.34
C SER A 112 7.92 11.42 5.61
N LEU A 113 8.56 10.25 5.50
CA LEU A 113 9.28 9.61 6.60
C LEU A 113 10.66 9.10 6.18
N PRO A 114 11.69 9.21 7.03
CA PRO A 114 12.94 8.49 6.82
C PRO A 114 12.68 6.99 6.65
N ILE A 115 13.36 6.33 5.71
CA ILE A 115 13.18 4.89 5.42
C ILE A 115 13.31 4.06 6.69
N GLY A 116 14.30 4.37 7.55
CA GLY A 116 14.50 3.63 8.81
C GLY A 116 13.33 3.76 9.79
N LYS A 117 12.60 4.88 9.75
CA LYS A 117 11.39 5.08 10.55
C LYS A 117 10.19 4.37 9.94
N PHE A 118 10.02 4.46 8.62
CA PHE A 118 8.98 3.74 7.89
C PHE A 118 9.11 2.22 8.06
N GLU A 119 10.33 1.70 8.10
CA GLU A 119 10.65 0.28 8.30
C GLU A 119 10.05 -0.32 9.57
N GLN A 120 9.82 0.49 10.62
CA GLN A 120 9.20 0.05 11.87
C GLN A 120 7.73 -0.36 11.68
N PHE A 121 7.05 0.22 10.70
CA PHE A 121 5.65 -0.04 10.39
C PHE A 121 5.47 -1.01 9.22
N HIS A 122 6.48 -1.15 8.36
CA HIS A 122 6.39 -1.92 7.12
C HIS A 122 6.23 -3.42 7.38
N ALA A 123 5.22 -4.02 6.75
CA ALA A 123 4.90 -5.42 6.91
C ALA A 123 5.64 -6.35 5.92
N GLN A 124 6.69 -5.83 5.28
CA GLN A 124 7.56 -6.56 4.34
C GLN A 124 6.84 -7.10 3.10
N ARG A 125 5.76 -6.43 2.68
CA ARG A 125 4.97 -6.83 1.53
C ARG A 125 4.22 -5.64 0.92
N GLY A 126 3.86 -5.78 -0.34
CA GLY A 126 3.09 -4.79 -1.07
C GLY A 126 2.98 -5.13 -2.55
N ILE A 127 2.53 -4.16 -3.32
CA ILE A 127 2.31 -4.29 -4.77
C ILE A 127 2.98 -3.09 -5.42
N VAL A 128 3.92 -3.35 -6.34
CA VAL A 128 4.47 -2.33 -7.23
C VAL A 128 3.55 -2.22 -8.42
N ILE A 129 3.12 -1.02 -8.76
CA ILE A 129 2.27 -0.72 -9.91
C ILE A 129 3.10 0.14 -10.86
N THR A 130 3.18 -0.29 -12.11
CA THR A 130 3.93 0.37 -13.18
C THR A 130 2.96 0.81 -14.26
N ARG A 131 3.05 2.09 -14.64
CA ARG A 131 2.36 2.59 -15.82
C ARG A 131 2.94 1.91 -17.07
N THR A 132 2.10 1.22 -17.82
CA THR A 132 2.46 0.71 -19.14
C THR A 132 2.54 1.86 -20.14
N PRO A 133 3.45 1.79 -21.14
CA PRO A 133 3.60 2.82 -22.17
C PRO A 133 2.32 3.04 -22.98
#